data_AF-A0A3D1LE50-F1
#
_entry.id   AF-A0A3D1LE50-F1
#
_cell.length_a   1.000
_cell.length_b   1.000
_cell.length_c   1.000
_cell.angle_alpha   90.00
_cell.angle_beta   90.00
_cell.angle_gamma   90.00
#
_symmetry.space_group_name_H-M   'P 1'
#
loop_
_entity.id
_entity.type
_entity.pdbx_description
1 polymer ?
#
loop_
_entity_poly.entity_id
_entity_poly.type
_entity_poly.pdbx_seq_one_letter_code
_entity_poly.pdbx_strand_id
1 'polypeptide(L)'
;IPLGGNRVSKAKWLRNILVVWMLTGLWHGASWTFVLWGLGFAVLLVAEKLVYGRLLQRTHVLKHVYTLLLVTLSFVLFNADSVSEAVSQLGAMFGAGGLPLVSTEGVYYARSYAGTFLFAAIGATPLVSNAISRFG
;
A
#
# COMPACT_ATOMS: atom_id res chain seq x y z
N ILE A 1 14.61 11.49 17.82
CA ILE A 1 14.68 10.63 19.05
C ILE A 1 14.35 9.20 18.64
N PRO A 2 15.26 8.22 18.71
CA PRO A 2 14.97 6.88 18.21
C PRO A 2 14.05 6.13 19.18
N LEU A 3 12.84 5.76 18.74
CA LEU A 3 11.85 5.00 19.52
C LEU A 3 12.23 3.52 19.75
N GLY A 4 13.52 3.19 19.77
CA GLY A 4 14.03 1.84 20.11
C GLY A 4 13.77 0.73 19.09
N GLY A 5 13.14 1.02 17.95
CA GLY A 5 13.03 0.10 16.81
C GLY A 5 12.53 -1.31 17.18
N ASN A 6 13.17 -2.35 16.66
CA ASN A 6 12.84 -3.75 16.96
C ASN A 6 13.54 -4.31 18.22
N ARG A 7 14.21 -3.44 19.00
CA ARG A 7 15.04 -3.82 20.16
C ARG A 7 14.36 -3.53 21.50
N VAL A 8 13.07 -3.19 21.49
CA VAL A 8 12.24 -2.93 22.69
C VAL A 8 11.25 -4.06 22.93
N SER A 9 10.63 -4.09 24.12
CA SER A 9 9.56 -5.03 24.43
C SER A 9 8.41 -4.94 23.42
N LYS A 10 7.73 -6.07 23.17
CA LYS A 10 6.64 -6.17 22.19
C LYS A 10 5.57 -5.09 22.38
N ALA A 11 5.21 -4.79 23.64
CA ALA A 11 4.23 -3.75 23.97
C ALA A 11 4.71 -2.34 23.60
N LYS A 12 5.98 -2.00 23.87
CA LYS A 12 6.56 -0.71 23.46
C LYS A 12 6.60 -0.58 21.95
N TRP A 13 7.00 -1.63 21.25
CA TRP A 13 7.03 -1.66 19.79
C TRP A 13 5.64 -1.45 19.18
N LEU A 14 4.61 -2.14 19.69
CA LEU A 14 3.23 -2.00 19.23
C LEU A 14 2.73 -0.56 19.41
N ARG A 15 2.92 0.01 20.60
CA ARG A 15 2.57 1.41 20.88
C ARG A 15 3.28 2.36 19.92
N ASN A 16 4.57 2.15 19.66
CA ASN A 16 5.34 3.02 18.77
C ASN A 16 4.82 2.96 17.33
N ILE A 17 4.46 1.77 16.82
CA ILE A 17 3.85 1.66 15.49
C ILE A 17 2.51 2.38 15.43
N LEU A 18 1.64 2.16 16.42
CA LEU A 18 0.34 2.84 16.45
C LEU A 18 0.50 4.36 16.47
N VAL A 19 1.38 4.88 17.35
CA VAL A 19 1.62 6.33 17.44
C VAL A 19 2.19 6.88 16.13
N VAL A 20 3.21 6.23 15.56
CA VAL A 20 3.82 6.70 14.31
C VAL A 20 2.79 6.74 13.19
N TRP A 21 2.03 5.67 12.98
CA TRP A 21 1.07 5.60 11.88
C TRP A 21 -0.18 6.45 12.08
N MET A 22 -0.64 6.63 13.31
CA MET A 22 -1.70 7.60 13.60
C MET A 22 -1.23 9.02 13.31
N LEU A 23 -0.02 9.40 13.74
CA LEU A 23 0.54 10.70 13.44
C LEU A 23 0.79 10.88 11.94
N THR A 24 1.22 9.83 11.22
CA THR A 24 1.34 9.86 9.77
C THR A 24 -0.01 10.09 9.10
N GLY A 25 -1.08 9.42 9.53
CA GLY A 25 -2.43 9.67 9.01
C GLY A 25 -2.87 11.11 9.27
N LEU A 26 -2.78 11.57 10.52
CA LEU A 26 -3.17 12.93 10.92
C LEU A 26 -2.36 14.02 10.21
N TRP A 27 -1.11 13.74 9.83
CA TRP A 27 -0.29 14.69 9.07
C TRP A 27 -0.80 14.93 7.65
N HIS A 28 -1.45 13.95 7.02
CA HIS A 28 -1.99 14.10 5.67
C HIS A 28 -3.36 14.79 5.67
N GLY A 29 -4.13 14.69 6.75
CA GLY A 29 -5.37 15.45 6.91
C GLY A 29 -6.19 15.05 8.12
N ALA A 30 -7.19 15.88 8.45
CA ALA A 30 -8.06 15.70 9.61
C ALA A 30 -9.34 14.89 9.32
N SER A 31 -9.53 14.39 8.10
CA SER A 31 -10.67 13.54 7.76
C SER A 31 -10.51 12.14 8.36
N TRP A 32 -11.64 11.46 8.57
CA TRP A 32 -11.66 10.07 9.05
C TRP A 32 -10.96 9.09 8.10
N THR A 33 -10.91 9.38 6.80
CA THR A 33 -10.25 8.53 5.81
C THR A 33 -8.76 8.42 6.08
N PHE A 34 -8.07 9.52 6.41
CA PHE A 34 -6.64 9.50 6.76
C PHE A 34 -6.34 8.81 8.10
N VAL A 35 -7.22 8.95 9.09
CA VAL A 35 -7.08 8.26 10.38
C VAL A 35 -7.23 6.74 10.20
N LEU A 36 -8.26 6.31 9.47
CA LEU A 36 -8.49 4.89 9.17
C LEU A 36 -7.37 4.33 8.29
N TRP A 37 -6.84 5.11 7.35
CA TRP A 37 -5.69 4.75 6.53
C TRP A 37 -4.44 4.50 7.38
N GLY A 38 -4.10 5.43 8.28
CA GLY A 38 -2.96 5.26 9.19
C GLY A 38 -3.13 4.05 10.10
N LEU A 39 -4.30 3.89 10.71
CA LEU A 39 -4.62 2.71 11.53
C LEU A 39 -4.54 1.41 10.72
N GLY A 40 -5.00 1.42 9.47
CA GLY A 40 -4.91 0.29 8.53
C GLY A 40 -3.47 -0.17 8.37
N PHE A 41 -2.54 0.74 8.06
CA PHE A 41 -1.11 0.41 7.97
C PHE A 41 -0.51 -0.08 9.29
N ALA A 42 -0.91 0.50 10.42
CA ALA A 42 -0.46 0.03 11.72
C ALA A 42 -0.88 -1.43 11.96
N VAL A 43 -2.14 -1.76 11.67
CA VAL A 43 -2.68 -3.12 11.77
C VAL A 43 -1.96 -4.07 10.80
N LEU A 44 -1.75 -3.66 9.55
CA LEU A 44 -1.07 -4.48 8.54
C LEU A 44 0.36 -4.84 8.97
N LEU A 45 1.15 -3.88 9.46
CA LEU A 45 2.51 -4.14 9.92
C LEU A 45 2.56 -5.02 11.17
N VAL A 46 1.60 -4.84 12.08
CA VAL A 46 1.48 -5.68 13.27
C VAL A 46 1.12 -7.11 12.89
N ALA A 47 0.13 -7.28 12.01
CA ALA A 47 -0.31 -8.57 11.52
C ALA A 47 0.78 -9.29 10.72
N GLU A 48 1.48 -8.58 9.83
CA GLU A 48 2.60 -9.14 9.07
C GLU A 48 3.70 -9.63 10.02
N LYS A 49 4.10 -8.83 11.00
CA LYS A 49 5.18 -9.24 11.90
C LYS A 49 4.79 -10.39 12.84
N LEU A 50 3.55 -10.43 13.33
CA LEU A 50 3.12 -11.37 14.38
C LEU A 50 2.48 -12.65 13.83
N VAL A 51 1.81 -12.59 12.68
CA VAL A 51 0.95 -13.67 12.20
C VAL A 51 1.57 -14.41 11.02
N TYR A 52 1.68 -13.74 9.86
CA TYR A 52 1.95 -14.43 8.58
C TYR A 52 3.24 -14.01 7.87
N GLY A 53 4.03 -13.08 8.41
CA GLY A 53 5.26 -12.61 7.78
C GLY A 53 6.26 -13.73 7.50
N ARG A 54 6.42 -14.70 8.42
CA ARG A 54 7.29 -15.87 8.21
C ARG A 54 6.84 -16.76 7.06
N LEU A 55 5.53 -16.89 6.85
CA LEU A 55 4.97 -17.67 5.73
C LEU A 55 5.18 -16.93 4.41
N LEU A 56 4.92 -15.62 4.40
CA LEU A 56 5.05 -14.77 3.22
C LEU A 56 6.50 -14.71 2.70
N GLN A 57 7.49 -14.75 3.59
CA GLN A 57 8.91 -14.79 3.22
C GLN A 57 9.33 -16.07 2.47
N ARG A 58 8.53 -17.15 2.51
CA ARG A 58 8.82 -18.38 1.76
C ARG A 58 8.58 -18.24 0.26
N THR A 59 7.82 -17.23 -0.16
CA THR A 59 7.33 -17.09 -1.52
C THR A 59 7.69 -15.73 -2.10
N HIS A 60 8.56 -15.71 -3.12
CA HIS A 60 8.99 -14.46 -3.74
C HIS A 60 7.88 -13.74 -4.51
N VAL A 61 6.98 -14.44 -5.18
CA VAL A 61 5.91 -13.79 -5.97
C VAL A 61 4.79 -13.30 -5.06
N LEU A 62 4.30 -14.16 -4.16
CA LEU A 62 3.16 -13.84 -3.30
C LEU A 62 3.40 -12.62 -2.42
N LYS A 63 4.63 -12.42 -1.89
CA LYS A 63 4.95 -11.23 -1.09
C LYS A 63 4.78 -9.93 -1.90
N HIS A 64 5.21 -9.91 -3.15
CA HIS A 64 5.09 -8.71 -4.00
C HIS A 64 3.63 -8.47 -4.40
N VAL A 65 2.91 -9.52 -4.81
CA VAL A 65 1.48 -9.42 -5.15
C VAL A 65 0.67 -8.93 -3.96
N TYR A 66 0.91 -9.50 -2.78
CA TYR A 66 0.27 -9.11 -1.53
C TYR A 66 0.53 -7.63 -1.20
N THR A 67 1.79 -7.19 -1.20
CA THR A 67 2.15 -5.81 -0.87
C THR A 67 1.55 -4.84 -1.89
N LEU A 68 1.66 -5.13 -3.19
CA LEU A 68 1.07 -4.30 -4.24
C LEU A 68 -0.44 -4.17 -4.04
N LEU A 69 -1.15 -5.28 -3.86
CA LEU A 69 -2.59 -5.28 -3.68
C LEU A 69 -3.02 -4.46 -2.46
N LEU A 70 -2.41 -4.70 -1.29
CA LEU A 70 -2.78 -3.95 -0.09
C LEU A 70 -2.46 -2.46 -0.19
N VAL A 71 -1.31 -2.11 -0.77
CA VAL A 71 -0.93 -0.72 -0.95
C VAL A 71 -1.91 -0.03 -1.90
N THR A 72 -2.25 -0.65 -3.03
CA THR A 72 -3.25 -0.12 -3.98
C THR A 72 -4.62 0.08 -3.31
N LEU A 73 -5.13 -0.92 -2.59
CA LEU A 73 -6.40 -0.80 -1.87
C LEU A 73 -6.34 0.28 -0.78
N SER A 74 -5.20 0.42 -0.10
CA SER A 74 -5.02 1.46 0.91
C SER A 74 -5.05 2.86 0.29
N PHE A 75 -4.50 3.04 -0.91
CA PHE A 75 -4.54 4.34 -1.61
C PHE A 75 -5.95 4.75 -2.04
N VAL A 76 -6.91 3.81 -2.18
CA VAL A 76 -8.33 4.16 -2.37
C VAL A 76 -8.86 4.91 -1.15
N LEU A 77 -8.58 4.39 0.05
CA LEU A 77 -8.97 5.05 1.30
C LEU A 77 -8.26 6.39 1.47
N PHE A 78 -7.02 6.52 1.00
CA PHE A 78 -6.28 7.78 1.03
C PHE A 78 -6.86 8.85 0.10
N ASN A 79 -7.38 8.45 -1.07
CA ASN A 79 -7.88 9.36 -2.10
C ASN A 79 -9.35 9.75 -1.93
N ALA A 80 -10.15 8.95 -1.20
CA ALA A 80 -11.58 9.20 -1.05
C ALA A 80 -11.89 10.41 -0.14
N ASP A 81 -12.93 11.18 -0.51
CA ASP A 81 -13.38 12.35 0.25
C ASP A 81 -14.18 11.97 1.50
N SER A 82 -14.73 10.74 1.53
CA SER A 82 -15.45 10.20 2.69
C SER A 82 -15.25 8.70 2.87
N VAL A 83 -15.53 8.20 4.08
CA VAL A 83 -15.47 6.77 4.38
C VAL A 83 -16.49 5.98 3.55
N SER A 84 -17.68 6.54 3.33
CA SER A 84 -18.73 5.93 2.49
C SER A 84 -18.26 5.76 1.05
N GLU A 85 -17.64 6.82 0.50
CA GLU A 85 -17.07 6.78 -0.84
C GLU A 85 -15.93 5.76 -0.94
N ALA A 86 -15.02 5.71 0.03
CA ALA A 86 -13.94 4.72 0.05
C ALA A 86 -14.48 3.28 0.00
N VAL A 87 -15.53 2.98 0.77
CA VAL A 87 -16.18 1.66 0.78
C VAL A 87 -16.83 1.36 -0.57
N SER A 88 -17.51 2.33 -1.17
CA SER A 88 -18.12 2.20 -2.50
C SER A 88 -17.07 1.94 -3.59
N GLN A 89 -15.98 2.71 -3.60
CA GLN A 89 -14.87 2.54 -4.55
C GLN A 89 -14.17 1.20 -4.39
N LEU A 90 -13.89 0.77 -3.14
CA LEU A 90 -13.35 -0.55 -2.87
C LEU A 90 -14.29 -1.65 -3.35
N GLY A 91 -15.59 -1.53 -3.09
CA GLY A 91 -16.60 -2.46 -3.61
C GLY A 91 -16.62 -2.54 -5.13
N ALA A 92 -16.51 -1.40 -5.81
CA ALA A 92 -16.44 -1.33 -7.27
C ALA A 92 -15.24 -2.10 -7.85
N MET A 93 -14.08 -2.06 -7.18
CA MET A 93 -12.90 -2.85 -7.60
C MET A 93 -13.14 -4.37 -7.56
N PHE A 94 -14.07 -4.84 -6.72
CA PHE A 94 -14.47 -6.24 -6.62
C PHE A 94 -15.81 -6.54 -7.31
N GLY A 95 -16.30 -5.63 -8.16
CA GLY A 95 -17.50 -5.85 -8.99
C GLY A 95 -18.83 -5.41 -8.36
N ALA A 96 -18.84 -4.88 -7.14
CA ALA A 96 -20.08 -4.40 -6.49
C ALA A 96 -20.62 -3.09 -7.10
N GLY A 97 -19.86 -2.46 -8.01
CA GLY A 97 -20.23 -1.18 -8.65
C GLY A 97 -21.10 -1.32 -9.90
N GLY A 98 -21.42 -2.55 -10.34
CA GLY A 98 -22.20 -2.77 -11.57
C GLY A 98 -21.50 -2.28 -12.86
N LEU A 99 -20.20 -2.01 -12.79
CA LEU A 99 -19.41 -1.53 -13.91
C LEU A 99 -19.03 -2.69 -14.84
N PRO A 100 -18.94 -2.46 -16.17
CA PRO A 100 -18.41 -3.44 -17.09
C PRO A 100 -16.93 -3.73 -16.76
N LEU A 101 -16.47 -4.96 -17.00
CA LEU A 101 -15.08 -5.36 -16.78
C LEU A 101 -14.07 -4.48 -17.56
N VAL A 102 -14.51 -3.93 -18.69
CA VAL A 102 -13.74 -2.99 -19.50
C VAL A 102 -14.62 -1.78 -19.77
N SER A 103 -14.28 -0.65 -19.16
CA SER A 103 -14.91 0.64 -19.42
C SER A 103 -14.04 1.50 -20.36
N THR A 104 -14.69 2.38 -21.14
CA THR A 104 -13.98 3.34 -22.00
C THR A 104 -13.01 4.20 -21.21
N GLU A 105 -13.41 4.62 -20.01
CA GLU A 105 -12.60 5.40 -19.06
C GLU A 105 -11.39 4.60 -18.56
N GLY A 106 -11.58 3.32 -18.20
CA GLY A 106 -10.50 2.45 -17.78
C GLY A 106 -9.45 2.25 -18.87
N VAL A 107 -9.89 2.04 -20.11
CA VAL A 107 -8.99 1.95 -21.27
C VAL A 107 -8.28 3.27 -21.53
N TYR A 108 -8.99 4.40 -21.40
CA TYR A 108 -8.41 5.72 -21.55
C TYR A 108 -7.28 5.98 -20.53
N TYR A 109 -7.52 5.71 -19.25
CA TYR A 109 -6.49 5.87 -18.22
C TYR A 109 -5.34 4.88 -18.38
N ALA A 110 -5.61 3.62 -18.72
CA ALA A 110 -4.57 2.62 -18.96
C ALA A 110 -3.62 3.05 -20.10
N ARG A 111 -4.15 3.63 -21.17
CA ARG A 111 -3.35 4.17 -22.28
C ARG A 111 -2.60 5.43 -21.88
N SER A 112 -3.28 6.36 -21.20
CA SER A 112 -2.71 7.66 -20.81
C SER A 112 -1.54 7.50 -19.84
N TYR A 113 -1.63 6.54 -18.92
CA TYR A 113 -0.58 6.24 -17.94
C TYR A 113 0.36 5.11 -18.36
N ALA A 114 0.22 4.55 -19.58
CA ALA A 114 1.07 3.44 -20.04
C ALA A 114 2.56 3.78 -19.97
N GLY A 115 2.94 4.99 -20.39
CA GLY A 115 4.32 5.47 -20.28
C GLY A 115 4.80 5.51 -18.83
N THR A 116 4.00 6.08 -17.93
CA THR A 116 4.30 6.13 -16.48
C THR A 116 4.47 4.74 -15.89
N PHE A 117 3.60 3.79 -16.24
CA PHE A 117 3.71 2.41 -15.76
C PHE A 117 4.96 1.72 -16.29
N LEU A 118 5.36 1.96 -17.55
CA LEU A 118 6.60 1.41 -18.09
C LEU A 118 7.83 1.96 -17.37
N PHE A 119 7.90 3.28 -17.17
CA PHE A 119 8.99 3.90 -16.41
C PHE A 119 9.04 3.41 -14.97
N ALA A 120 7.88 3.30 -14.30
CA ALA A 120 7.79 2.76 -12.94
C ALA A 120 8.23 1.29 -12.87
N ALA A 121 7.84 0.45 -13.83
CA ALA A 121 8.24 -0.96 -13.87
C ALA A 121 9.74 -1.14 -14.08
N ILE A 122 10.36 -0.34 -14.95
CA ILE A 122 11.81 -0.35 -15.17
C ILE A 122 12.52 0.15 -13.91
N GLY A 123 12.06 1.26 -13.30
CA GLY A 123 12.68 1.84 -12.11
C GLY A 123 12.51 0.99 -10.84
N ALA A 124 11.42 0.25 -10.72
CA ALA A 124 11.14 -0.62 -9.57
C ALA A 124 11.86 -1.97 -9.63
N THR A 125 12.58 -2.27 -10.73
CA THR A 125 13.33 -3.51 -10.91
C THR A 125 14.84 -3.25 -10.95
N PRO A 126 15.68 -4.23 -10.59
CA PRO A 126 17.14 -4.05 -10.61
C PRO A 126 17.73 -3.97 -12.03
N LEU A 127 16.90 -3.87 -13.08
CA LEU A 127 17.33 -3.85 -14.47
C LEU A 127 18.33 -2.73 -14.77
N VAL A 128 18.06 -1.52 -14.27
CA VAL A 128 18.93 -0.35 -14.46
C VAL A 128 20.27 -0.55 -13.73
N SER A 129 20.22 -1.03 -12.48
CA SER A 129 21.42 -1.31 -11.68
C SER A 129 22.30 -2.39 -12.31
N ASN A 130 21.68 -3.47 -12.79
CA ASN A 130 22.37 -4.57 -13.47
C ASN A 130 22.94 -4.18 -14.84
N ALA A 131 22.33 -3.21 -15.52
CA ALA A 131 22.86 -2.68 -16.77
C ALA A 131 24.11 -1.82 -16.50
N ILE A 132 24.07 -0.94 -15.52
CA ILE A 132 25.19 -0.05 -15.16
C ILE A 132 26.41 -0.86 -14.68
N SER A 133 26.19 -1.89 -13.85
CA SER A 133 27.28 -2.75 -13.34
C SER A 133 27.90 -3.69 -14.37
N ARG A 134 27.34 -3.78 -15.58
CA ARG A 134 27.94 -4.55 -16.70
C ARG A 134 28.85 -3.71 -17.59
N PHE A 135 28.80 -2.38 -17.48
CA PHE A 135 29.60 -1.45 -18.29
C PHE A 135 30.70 -0.71 -17.50
N GLY A 136 30.82 -0.96 -16.19
CA GLY A 136 31.91 -0.48 -15.33
C GLY A 136 32.62 -1.63 -14.66
#